data_AF-A0A3D5Z5J8-F1
#
_entry.id   AF-A0A3D5Z5J8-F1
#
_cell.length_a   1.000
_cell.length_b   1.000
_cell.length_c   1.000
_cell.angle_alpha   90.00
_cell.angle_beta   90.00
_cell.angle_gamma   90.00
#
_symmetry.space_group_name_H-M   'P 1'
#
loop_
_entity.id
_entity.type
_entity.pdbx_description
1 polymer ?
#
loop_
_entity_poly.entity_id
_entity_poly.type
_entity_poly.pdbx_seq_one_letter_code
_entity_poly.pdbx_strand_id
1 'polypeptide(L)'
;MSICVIILIRIEMRFSMQKILIEIKNQYLEFFNVTSKAYISNDLLNTNIISNNKLLFSKDYIFENLKMVSSFIKEITIDKNIETIYLNDLSMIFLICQLINKCQIKTIISLEEKNFTYEAYEAISKVPSIKKVNCYSIPTFMIELFDQKNIIVESRSEILFTSKFMQENNLNQYSKIYYKIALRFTSPLTPTDLTDFLTFLKINKYLKTIHFNTLNIPDLKSIIGILIKERVKNIRLVIHSNGIDKETALTLKKYNQNLKKYHLVIKLSYSNEYIKENYLKQVIITTLTYCFVIIICLSCMAISYVLINNKTSEANVAKINERINTVIEASKNTTPAPSEETPAEPSDNLDSPIKNKELESLLEINSDTVGWLTVPNTNIDYPVVKTTDNDYYLDHNYEKKYDYNGWVFMHYYNSTHNLDKNTIIFAHNRFYSGIMFGTLNEVTKDTWYNNTKENLITFNTLYDNMQFEVFSIYKTNITADYLKTTFDSDLEWNNFIKMIRERSMFQNNVNVGTNDKIITLSTCLDNDTRLVVHAVLRKI
;
A
#
# COMPACT_ATOMS: atom_id res chain seq x y z
N MET A 1 101.03 12.73 -56.40
CA MET A 1 100.90 12.60 -54.93
C MET A 1 99.80 13.56 -54.51
N SER A 2 98.86 13.11 -53.68
CA SER A 2 97.69 13.83 -53.15
C SER A 2 96.50 13.99 -54.11
N ILE A 3 95.24 13.86 -53.72
CA ILE A 3 94.49 13.21 -52.61
C ILE A 3 93.04 13.22 -53.13
N CYS A 4 92.31 12.12 -52.96
CA CYS A 4 90.85 12.00 -53.03
C CYS A 4 90.06 13.02 -53.88
N VAL A 5 89.83 12.70 -55.15
CA VAL A 5 88.60 13.13 -55.83
C VAL A 5 87.52 12.11 -55.45
N ILE A 6 86.98 12.26 -54.24
CA ILE A 6 85.76 11.57 -53.85
C ILE A 6 84.64 12.19 -54.70
N ILE A 7 84.18 11.36 -55.61
CA ILE A 7 83.05 11.59 -56.49
C ILE A 7 81.88 12.11 -55.66
N LEU A 8 81.43 13.31 -56.03
CA LEU A 8 80.14 13.93 -55.72
C LEU A 8 78.99 13.03 -56.20
N ILE A 9 78.84 11.85 -55.58
CA ILE A 9 77.54 11.19 -55.53
C ILE A 9 76.79 11.94 -54.45
N ARG A 10 76.05 12.97 -54.89
CA ARG A 10 74.84 13.42 -54.22
C ARG A 10 74.01 12.17 -53.92
N ILE A 11 74.19 11.62 -52.72
CA ILE A 11 73.15 10.82 -52.09
C ILE A 11 72.08 11.85 -51.73
N GLU A 12 71.24 12.19 -52.71
CA GLU A 12 69.87 12.60 -52.44
C GLU A 12 69.23 11.41 -51.70
N MET A 13 69.41 11.34 -50.38
CA MET A 13 68.42 10.69 -49.53
C MET A 13 67.16 11.53 -49.68
N ARG A 14 66.38 11.25 -50.73
CA ARG A 14 64.99 11.68 -50.83
C ARG A 14 64.22 10.98 -49.72
N PHE A 15 64.29 11.54 -48.51
CA PHE A 15 63.26 11.30 -47.52
C PHE A 15 61.97 11.82 -48.15
N SER A 16 61.07 10.92 -48.52
CA SER A 16 59.71 11.29 -48.91
C SER A 16 59.04 11.91 -47.69
N MET A 17 59.02 13.25 -47.61
CA MET A 17 58.32 13.96 -46.54
C MET A 17 56.85 13.51 -46.52
N GLN A 18 56.43 12.84 -45.44
CA GLN A 18 55.05 12.45 -45.24
C GLN A 18 54.24 13.68 -44.79
N LYS A 19 53.18 13.99 -45.53
CA LYS A 19 52.27 15.09 -45.20
C LYS A 19 50.89 14.55 -44.81
N ILE A 20 50.18 15.31 -43.97
CA ILE A 20 48.80 15.03 -43.60
C ILE A 20 47.92 16.12 -44.21
N LEU A 21 47.02 15.70 -45.08
CA LEU A 21 45.96 16.54 -45.62
C LEU A 21 44.71 16.34 -44.76
N ILE A 22 44.15 17.44 -44.26
CA ILE A 22 42.90 17.49 -43.50
C ILE A 22 41.88 18.21 -44.37
N GLU A 23 40.86 17.51 -44.85
CA GLU A 23 39.72 18.11 -45.51
C GLU A 23 38.61 18.41 -44.49
N ILE A 24 38.15 19.66 -44.49
CA ILE A 24 37.09 20.13 -43.61
C ILE A 24 35.79 20.07 -44.40
N LYS A 25 34.88 19.18 -44.02
CA LYS A 25 33.53 19.07 -44.58
C LYS A 25 32.51 19.60 -43.56
N ASN A 26 31.26 19.76 -43.98
CA ASN A 26 30.21 20.36 -43.14
C ASN A 26 29.91 19.58 -41.85
N GLN A 27 30.24 18.29 -41.78
CA GLN A 27 29.87 17.43 -40.64
C GLN A 27 31.00 16.49 -40.16
N TYR A 28 32.15 16.51 -40.84
CA TYR A 28 33.28 15.66 -40.51
C TYR A 28 34.60 16.26 -40.98
N LEU A 29 35.70 15.80 -40.36
CA LEU A 29 37.04 15.99 -40.87
C LEU A 29 37.53 14.71 -41.53
N GLU A 30 38.23 14.82 -42.64
CA GLU A 30 38.82 13.68 -43.32
C GLU A 30 40.33 13.84 -43.40
N PHE A 31 41.06 12.82 -42.94
CA PHE A 31 42.52 12.83 -42.89
C PHE A 31 43.08 11.87 -43.93
N PHE A 32 44.05 12.36 -44.70
CA PHE A 32 44.76 11.62 -45.72
C PHE A 32 46.27 11.65 -45.46
N ASN A 33 46.92 10.49 -45.61
CA ASN A 33 48.36 10.41 -45.65
C ASN A 33 48.82 10.67 -47.09
N VAL A 34 49.62 11.71 -47.31
CA VAL A 34 50.08 12.10 -48.64
C VAL A 34 51.58 11.88 -48.75
N THR A 35 51.98 10.94 -49.61
CA THR A 35 53.37 10.53 -49.85
C THR A 35 53.88 10.80 -51.27
N SER A 36 53.01 11.21 -52.20
CA SER A 36 53.28 11.32 -53.65
C SER A 36 53.03 12.72 -54.21
N LYS A 37 53.86 13.14 -55.19
CA LYS A 37 53.72 14.38 -55.97
C LYS A 37 52.41 14.50 -56.77
N ALA A 38 51.66 13.40 -56.95
CA ALA A 38 50.47 13.39 -57.80
C ALA A 38 49.25 14.15 -57.23
N TYR A 39 49.23 14.45 -55.93
CA TYR A 39 48.11 15.15 -55.27
C TYR A 39 48.35 16.64 -55.03
N ILE A 40 49.52 17.16 -55.38
CA ILE A 40 50.03 18.45 -54.91
C ILE A 40 50.76 19.14 -56.08
N SER A 41 50.36 20.36 -56.47
CA SER A 41 51.10 21.16 -57.46
C SER A 41 52.52 21.48 -56.95
N ASN A 42 53.51 21.65 -57.85
CA ASN A 42 54.92 21.77 -57.46
C ASN A 42 55.22 22.91 -56.46
N ASP A 43 54.43 23.99 -56.42
CA ASP A 43 54.58 25.11 -55.46
C ASP A 43 54.16 24.76 -54.02
N LEU A 44 53.38 23.70 -53.84
CA LEU A 44 52.77 23.29 -52.58
C LEU A 44 53.61 22.25 -51.80
N LEU A 45 54.75 21.85 -52.35
CA LEU A 45 55.64 20.86 -51.75
C LEU A 45 56.45 21.42 -50.57
N ASN A 46 56.61 22.74 -50.45
CA ASN A 46 57.52 23.36 -49.48
C ASN A 46 56.86 24.17 -48.35
N THR A 47 55.53 24.30 -48.31
CA THR A 47 54.83 25.11 -47.29
C THR A 47 53.64 24.37 -46.68
N ASN A 48 53.23 24.78 -45.47
CA ASN A 48 51.93 24.41 -44.91
C ASN A 48 50.86 25.24 -45.61
N ILE A 49 49.75 24.62 -46.01
CA ILE A 49 48.65 25.31 -46.72
C ILE A 49 47.43 25.31 -45.81
N ILE A 50 46.81 26.48 -45.68
CA ILE A 50 45.56 26.66 -44.97
C ILE A 50 44.60 27.35 -45.94
N SER A 51 43.58 26.62 -46.39
CA SER A 51 42.44 27.15 -47.14
C SER A 51 41.16 26.89 -46.36
N ASN A 52 40.04 27.52 -46.75
CA ASN A 52 38.76 27.40 -46.02
C ASN A 52 38.32 25.94 -45.78
N ASN A 53 38.70 25.01 -46.68
CA ASN A 53 38.23 23.63 -46.65
C ASN A 53 39.36 22.58 -46.63
N LYS A 54 40.63 22.97 -46.73
CA LYS A 54 41.78 22.05 -46.75
C LYS A 54 42.94 22.60 -45.97
N LEU A 55 43.53 21.77 -45.11
CA LEU A 55 44.75 22.04 -44.37
C LEU A 55 45.81 21.00 -44.74
N LEU A 56 47.03 21.42 -45.05
CA LEU A 56 48.14 20.52 -45.35
C LEU A 56 49.31 20.84 -44.42
N PHE A 57 49.75 19.85 -43.65
CA PHE A 57 50.90 19.96 -42.76
C PHE A 57 51.89 18.83 -43.00
N SER A 58 53.20 19.08 -42.85
CA SER A 58 54.17 17.98 -42.72
C SER A 58 54.04 17.31 -41.34
N LYS A 59 54.35 16.01 -41.24
CA LYS A 59 54.34 15.32 -39.94
C LYS A 59 55.28 16.00 -38.93
N ASP A 60 56.49 16.39 -39.37
CA ASP A 60 57.49 17.05 -38.53
C ASP A 60 56.96 18.38 -37.96
N TYR A 61 56.29 19.19 -38.80
CA TYR A 61 55.68 20.44 -38.35
C TYR A 61 54.60 20.21 -37.29
N ILE A 62 53.76 19.18 -37.47
CA ILE A 62 52.73 18.84 -36.47
C ILE A 62 53.39 18.46 -35.14
N PHE A 63 54.47 17.66 -35.16
CA PHE A 63 55.17 17.27 -33.94
C PHE A 63 55.79 18.46 -33.21
N GLU A 64 56.45 19.36 -33.93
CA GLU A 64 57.04 20.58 -33.37
C GLU A 64 55.98 21.56 -32.83
N ASN A 65 54.80 21.60 -33.45
CA ASN A 65 53.76 22.60 -33.17
C ASN A 65 52.42 22.00 -32.71
N LEU A 66 52.44 20.83 -32.06
CA LEU A 66 51.26 20.02 -31.75
C LEU A 66 50.14 20.81 -31.04
N LYS A 67 50.50 21.64 -30.04
CA LYS A 67 49.53 22.46 -29.28
C LYS A 67 48.81 23.46 -30.16
N MET A 68 49.52 24.09 -31.10
CA MET A 68 48.96 25.09 -32.00
C MET A 68 48.00 24.43 -33.00
N VAL A 69 48.44 23.34 -33.65
CA VAL A 69 47.62 22.60 -34.62
C VAL A 69 46.39 22.00 -33.94
N SER A 70 46.53 21.41 -32.75
CA SER A 70 45.41 20.88 -31.97
C SER A 70 44.39 21.96 -31.59
N SER A 71 44.85 23.14 -31.16
CA SER A 71 43.95 24.26 -30.81
C SER A 71 43.20 24.78 -32.03
N PHE A 72 43.88 24.87 -33.18
CA PHE A 72 43.25 25.25 -34.44
C PHE A 72 42.19 24.25 -34.90
N ILE A 73 42.51 22.94 -34.86
CA ILE A 73 41.53 21.88 -35.17
C ILE A 73 40.35 21.95 -34.20
N LYS A 74 40.60 22.20 -32.92
CA LYS A 74 39.53 22.35 -31.92
C LYS A 74 38.56 23.48 -32.29
N GLU A 75 39.05 24.66 -32.60
CA GLU A 75 38.19 25.79 -33.02
C GLU A 75 37.37 25.44 -34.27
N ILE A 76 37.98 24.80 -35.27
CA ILE A 76 37.26 24.34 -36.47
C ILE A 76 36.14 23.36 -36.10
N THR A 77 36.42 22.40 -35.21
CA THR A 77 35.41 21.41 -34.80
C THR A 77 34.26 22.03 -34.02
N ILE A 78 34.52 23.11 -33.26
CA ILE A 78 33.50 23.85 -32.52
C ILE A 78 32.64 24.68 -33.48
N ASP A 79 33.27 25.49 -34.34
CA ASP A 79 32.59 26.36 -35.31
C ASP A 79 31.66 25.59 -36.25
N LYS A 80 32.11 24.43 -36.74
CA LYS A 80 31.35 23.59 -37.68
C LYS A 80 30.56 22.47 -36.99
N ASN A 81 30.54 22.41 -35.66
CA ASN A 81 29.88 21.34 -34.89
C ASN A 81 30.24 19.93 -35.38
N ILE A 82 31.53 19.69 -35.60
CA ILE A 82 32.04 18.42 -36.14
C ILE A 82 32.26 17.44 -35.00
N GLU A 83 31.61 16.28 -35.09
CA GLU A 83 31.74 15.19 -34.11
C GLU A 83 32.32 13.90 -34.70
N THR A 84 32.61 13.86 -36.00
CA THR A 84 33.04 12.66 -36.73
C THR A 84 34.32 12.90 -37.50
N ILE A 85 35.19 11.90 -37.52
CA ILE A 85 36.43 11.90 -38.28
C ILE A 85 36.52 10.68 -39.18
N TYR A 86 36.96 10.89 -40.42
CA TYR A 86 37.32 9.85 -41.37
C TYR A 86 38.86 9.75 -41.48
N LEU A 87 39.37 8.54 -41.42
CA LEU A 87 40.79 8.22 -41.56
C LEU A 87 40.99 7.31 -42.76
N ASN A 88 41.72 7.79 -43.76
CA ASN A 88 42.03 6.98 -44.95
C ASN A 88 43.17 5.97 -44.71
N ASP A 89 44.00 6.21 -43.70
CA ASP A 89 45.17 5.38 -43.38
C ASP A 89 45.33 5.29 -41.85
N LEU A 90 45.23 4.07 -41.30
CA LEU A 90 45.33 3.81 -39.86
C LEU A 90 46.71 4.15 -39.28
N SER A 91 47.77 4.20 -40.09
CA SER A 91 49.11 4.53 -39.59
C SER A 91 49.21 5.93 -38.99
N MET A 92 48.26 6.83 -39.32
CA MET A 92 48.21 8.18 -38.76
C MET A 92 47.46 8.25 -37.43
N ILE A 93 46.77 7.19 -36.99
CA ILE A 93 45.82 7.23 -35.88
C ILE A 93 46.42 7.82 -34.60
N PHE A 94 47.68 7.49 -34.30
CA PHE A 94 48.38 7.99 -33.12
C PHE A 94 48.48 9.52 -33.13
N LEU A 95 48.96 10.09 -34.23
CA LEU A 95 49.11 11.53 -34.40
C LEU A 95 47.74 12.23 -34.43
N ILE A 96 46.75 11.65 -35.11
CA ILE A 96 45.41 12.24 -35.15
C ILE A 96 44.76 12.23 -33.77
N CYS A 97 44.87 11.15 -32.99
CA CYS A 97 44.35 11.10 -31.62
C CYS A 97 45.00 12.18 -30.72
N GLN A 98 46.30 12.45 -30.88
CA GLN A 98 46.96 13.54 -30.15
C GLN A 98 46.39 14.92 -30.52
N LEU A 99 46.12 15.14 -31.81
CA LEU A 99 45.54 16.39 -32.30
C LEU A 99 44.12 16.64 -31.78
N ILE A 100 43.31 15.59 -31.73
CA ILE A 100 41.88 15.71 -31.40
C ILE A 100 41.57 15.47 -29.92
N ASN A 101 42.57 15.23 -29.08
CA ASN A 101 42.37 14.87 -27.68
C ASN A 101 41.56 15.91 -26.87
N LYS A 102 41.56 17.17 -27.31
CA LYS A 102 40.81 18.27 -26.70
C LYS A 102 39.54 18.66 -27.48
N CYS A 103 39.20 17.93 -28.53
CA CYS A 103 38.04 18.17 -29.38
C CYS A 103 36.85 17.33 -28.90
N GLN A 104 35.62 17.73 -29.26
CA GLN A 104 34.39 16.99 -28.94
C GLN A 104 34.05 15.93 -30.00
N ILE A 105 35.06 15.23 -30.52
CA ILE A 105 34.88 14.17 -31.51
C ILE A 105 34.31 12.94 -30.83
N LYS A 106 33.20 12.42 -31.34
CA LYS A 106 32.52 11.22 -30.82
C LYS A 106 32.80 9.97 -31.65
N THR A 107 33.03 10.12 -32.96
CA THR A 107 33.13 8.99 -33.89
C THR A 107 34.39 9.04 -34.73
N ILE A 108 35.08 7.91 -34.85
CA ILE A 108 36.17 7.69 -35.80
C ILE A 108 35.76 6.60 -36.81
N ILE A 109 35.95 6.88 -38.09
CA ILE A 109 35.67 5.97 -39.19
C ILE A 109 36.98 5.73 -39.95
N SER A 110 37.54 4.53 -39.86
CA SER A 110 38.64 4.11 -40.72
C SER A 110 38.08 3.62 -42.05
N LEU A 111 38.53 4.20 -43.17
CA LEU A 111 38.17 3.77 -44.53
C LEU A 111 39.08 2.65 -45.04
N GLU A 112 40.21 2.42 -44.37
CA GLU A 112 41.17 1.41 -44.77
C GLU A 112 40.62 -0.03 -44.62
N GLU A 113 40.79 -0.85 -45.65
CA GLU A 113 40.38 -2.26 -45.69
C GLU A 113 41.41 -3.20 -45.03
N LYS A 114 41.84 -2.85 -43.81
CA LYS A 114 42.79 -3.65 -43.02
C LYS A 114 42.21 -4.04 -41.66
N ASN A 115 42.86 -5.03 -41.04
CA ASN A 115 42.60 -5.36 -39.65
C ASN A 115 43.02 -4.20 -38.75
N PHE A 116 42.15 -3.84 -37.81
CA PHE A 116 42.41 -2.85 -36.79
C PHE A 116 43.57 -3.29 -35.89
N THR A 117 44.50 -2.38 -35.60
CA THR A 117 45.70 -2.68 -34.82
C THR A 117 45.53 -2.34 -33.35
N TYR A 118 46.26 -3.03 -32.48
CA TYR A 118 46.26 -2.71 -31.04
C TYR A 118 46.74 -1.28 -30.76
N GLU A 119 47.69 -0.80 -31.54
CA GLU A 119 48.19 0.58 -31.50
C GLU A 119 47.07 1.61 -31.77
N ALA A 120 46.18 1.32 -32.72
CA ALA A 120 45.00 2.16 -32.97
C ALA A 120 44.03 2.15 -31.79
N TYR A 121 43.81 1.00 -31.14
CA TYR A 121 43.02 0.93 -29.90
C TYR A 121 43.64 1.76 -28.77
N GLU A 122 44.94 1.64 -28.54
CA GLU A 122 45.62 2.37 -27.47
C GLU A 122 45.54 3.88 -27.67
N ALA A 123 45.70 4.34 -28.93
CA ALA A 123 45.56 5.75 -29.28
C ALA A 123 44.13 6.26 -29.04
N ILE A 124 43.11 5.54 -29.53
CA ILE A 124 41.71 5.96 -29.45
C ILE A 124 41.18 5.90 -28.02
N SER A 125 41.53 4.87 -27.26
CA SER A 125 41.05 4.68 -25.87
C SER A 125 41.52 5.76 -24.91
N LYS A 126 42.56 6.52 -25.26
CA LYS A 126 43.06 7.69 -24.51
C LYS A 126 42.28 8.96 -24.79
N VAL A 127 41.47 9.01 -25.86
CA VAL A 127 40.64 10.17 -26.21
C VAL A 127 39.27 10.06 -25.54
N PRO A 128 38.96 10.89 -24.53
CA PRO A 128 37.79 10.69 -23.66
C PRO A 128 36.45 10.94 -24.35
N SER A 129 36.43 11.76 -25.41
CA SER A 129 35.22 12.14 -26.14
C SER A 129 34.71 11.04 -27.08
N ILE A 130 35.58 10.11 -27.50
CA ILE A 130 35.22 9.07 -28.45
C ILE A 130 34.24 8.08 -27.81
N LYS A 131 33.17 7.77 -28.55
CA LYS A 131 32.13 6.79 -28.18
C LYS A 131 31.91 5.73 -29.25
N LYS A 132 32.41 5.94 -30.47
CA LYS A 132 32.18 5.02 -31.58
C LYS A 132 33.40 4.91 -32.51
N VAL A 133 33.70 3.70 -32.92
CA VAL A 133 34.73 3.38 -33.92
C VAL A 133 34.11 2.52 -35.01
N ASN A 134 34.31 2.91 -36.27
CA ASN A 134 33.93 2.10 -37.43
C ASN A 134 35.20 1.69 -38.19
N CYS A 135 35.36 0.39 -38.45
CA CYS A 135 36.54 -0.16 -39.10
C CYS A 135 36.17 -1.31 -40.03
N TYR A 136 37.09 -1.69 -40.93
CA TYR A 136 36.86 -2.83 -41.81
C TYR A 136 36.78 -4.14 -41.02
N SER A 137 37.88 -4.56 -40.40
CA SER A 137 37.96 -5.77 -39.57
C SER A 137 38.66 -5.46 -38.26
N ILE A 138 38.35 -6.19 -37.19
CA ILE A 138 38.95 -6.02 -35.87
C ILE A 138 39.04 -7.37 -35.15
N PRO A 139 40.14 -7.67 -34.45
CA PRO A 139 40.21 -8.81 -33.55
C PRO A 139 39.13 -8.78 -32.47
N THR A 140 38.52 -9.93 -32.19
CA THR A 140 37.36 -10.06 -31.29
C THR A 140 37.62 -9.52 -29.88
N PHE A 141 38.80 -9.84 -29.31
CA PHE A 141 39.19 -9.36 -27.98
C PHE A 141 39.27 -7.83 -27.89
N MET A 142 39.56 -7.14 -29.00
CA MET A 142 39.64 -5.67 -29.00
C MET A 142 38.27 -5.02 -28.94
N ILE A 143 37.22 -5.67 -29.44
CA ILE A 143 35.85 -5.19 -29.26
C ILE A 143 35.51 -5.18 -27.77
N GLU A 144 35.92 -6.21 -27.02
CA GLU A 144 35.73 -6.26 -25.56
C GLU A 144 36.53 -5.15 -24.86
N LEU A 145 37.76 -4.87 -25.29
CA LEU A 145 38.57 -3.79 -24.73
C LEU A 145 37.96 -2.40 -24.99
N PHE A 146 37.42 -2.16 -26.18
CA PHE A 146 36.69 -0.93 -26.49
C PHE A 146 35.40 -0.81 -25.68
N ASP A 147 34.66 -1.90 -25.52
CA ASP A 147 33.43 -1.96 -24.73
C ASP A 147 33.67 -1.58 -23.26
N GLN A 148 34.77 -2.04 -22.65
CA GLN A 148 35.20 -1.64 -21.31
C GLN A 148 35.44 -0.13 -21.16
N LYS A 149 35.72 0.57 -22.26
CA LYS A 149 35.88 2.03 -22.32
C LYS A 149 34.59 2.76 -22.72
N ASN A 150 33.47 2.05 -22.84
CA ASN A 150 32.20 2.54 -23.36
C ASN A 150 32.33 3.09 -24.79
N ILE A 151 33.14 2.42 -25.62
CA ILE A 151 33.32 2.74 -27.05
C ILE A 151 32.71 1.60 -27.87
N ILE A 152 31.70 1.91 -28.67
CA ILE A 152 31.04 0.94 -29.54
C ILE A 152 31.85 0.77 -30.82
N VAL A 153 32.06 -0.48 -31.22
CA VAL A 153 32.78 -0.81 -32.45
C VAL A 153 31.82 -1.37 -33.51
N GLU A 154 31.91 -0.85 -34.72
CA GLU A 154 31.24 -1.38 -35.91
C GLU A 154 32.27 -1.90 -36.91
N SER A 155 32.24 -3.20 -37.17
CA SER A 155 33.10 -3.88 -38.14
C SER A 155 32.35 -4.09 -39.45
N ARG A 156 32.97 -3.79 -40.59
CA ARG A 156 32.37 -4.00 -41.91
C ARG A 156 32.57 -5.41 -42.47
N SER A 157 33.62 -6.12 -42.03
CA SER A 157 33.93 -7.48 -42.45
C SER A 157 32.81 -8.44 -42.05
N GLU A 158 32.26 -9.12 -43.05
CA GLU A 158 31.19 -10.08 -42.85
C GLU A 158 31.74 -11.45 -42.45
N ILE A 159 30.93 -12.21 -41.72
CA ILE A 159 31.19 -13.61 -41.38
C ILE A 159 30.14 -14.46 -42.10
N LEU A 160 30.60 -15.55 -42.72
CA LEU A 160 29.75 -16.52 -43.41
C LEU A 160 28.96 -17.36 -42.39
N PHE A 161 27.71 -16.99 -42.15
CA PHE A 161 26.71 -17.82 -41.47
C PHE A 161 25.38 -17.72 -42.21
N THR A 162 24.88 -18.83 -42.76
CA THR A 162 23.71 -18.86 -43.66
C THR A 162 22.49 -19.58 -43.06
N SER A 163 22.44 -19.75 -41.73
CA SER A 163 21.22 -20.26 -41.09
C SER A 163 20.09 -19.24 -41.12
N LYS A 164 18.86 -19.75 -41.02
CA LYS A 164 17.65 -18.91 -40.98
C LYS A 164 17.68 -17.98 -39.78
N PHE A 165 18.12 -18.49 -38.62
CA PHE A 165 18.30 -17.70 -37.40
C PHE A 165 19.26 -16.51 -37.61
N MET A 166 20.43 -16.75 -38.21
CA MET A 166 21.44 -15.71 -38.41
C MET A 166 20.95 -14.65 -39.40
N GLN A 167 20.29 -15.08 -40.48
CA GLN A 167 19.70 -14.19 -41.49
C GLN A 167 18.57 -13.33 -40.91
N GLU A 168 17.61 -13.94 -40.22
CA GLU A 168 16.45 -13.24 -39.61
C GLU A 168 16.89 -12.18 -38.59
N ASN A 169 18.04 -12.40 -37.94
CA ASN A 169 18.60 -11.50 -36.94
C ASN A 169 19.69 -10.57 -37.47
N ASN A 170 20.02 -10.60 -38.76
CA ASN A 170 21.10 -9.80 -39.37
C ASN A 170 22.44 -9.96 -38.61
N LEU A 171 22.82 -11.20 -38.34
CA LEU A 171 24.01 -11.56 -37.54
C LEU A 171 25.23 -11.85 -38.43
N ASN A 172 25.43 -11.05 -39.47
CA ASN A 172 26.50 -11.25 -40.45
C ASN A 172 27.84 -10.59 -40.09
N GLN A 173 27.95 -9.94 -38.93
CA GLN A 173 29.15 -9.22 -38.48
C GLN A 173 29.39 -9.49 -36.99
N TYR A 174 30.65 -9.60 -36.58
CA TYR A 174 30.99 -9.88 -35.18
C TYR A 174 30.45 -8.80 -34.23
N SER A 175 30.62 -7.52 -34.57
CA SER A 175 30.08 -6.40 -33.81
C SER A 175 28.56 -6.49 -33.63
N LYS A 176 27.81 -6.83 -34.68
CA LYS A 176 26.36 -7.03 -34.61
C LYS A 176 25.98 -8.18 -33.68
N ILE A 177 26.74 -9.28 -33.66
CA ILE A 177 26.54 -10.41 -32.74
C ILE A 177 26.81 -9.96 -31.29
N TYR A 178 27.95 -9.32 -31.05
CA TYR A 178 28.41 -8.90 -29.72
C TYR A 178 27.39 -7.97 -29.04
N TYR A 179 26.94 -6.93 -29.75
CA TYR A 179 26.04 -5.89 -29.23
C TYR A 179 24.53 -6.19 -29.40
N LYS A 180 24.14 -7.36 -29.92
CA LYS A 180 22.72 -7.67 -30.14
C LYS A 180 21.94 -7.71 -28.83
N ILE A 181 20.84 -6.95 -28.76
CA ILE A 181 20.00 -6.87 -27.55
C ILE A 181 18.76 -7.78 -27.65
N ALA A 182 18.22 -7.96 -28.85
CA ALA A 182 16.98 -8.69 -29.07
C ALA A 182 17.11 -9.66 -30.25
N LEU A 183 16.64 -10.89 -30.06
CA LEU A 183 16.56 -11.91 -31.10
C LEU A 183 15.13 -12.18 -31.52
N ARG A 184 14.95 -12.70 -32.73
CA ARG A 184 13.70 -13.23 -33.28
C ARG A 184 13.91 -14.67 -33.72
N PHE A 185 12.91 -15.50 -33.47
CA PHE A 185 12.85 -16.87 -33.97
C PHE A 185 11.53 -17.08 -34.71
N THR A 186 11.66 -17.60 -35.93
CA THR A 186 10.54 -18.15 -36.69
C THR A 186 10.65 -19.67 -36.78
N SER A 187 9.75 -20.36 -36.09
CA SER A 187 9.63 -21.82 -36.12
C SER A 187 9.26 -22.37 -37.52
N PRO A 188 9.55 -23.66 -37.81
CA PRO A 188 10.33 -24.59 -36.98
C PRO A 188 11.83 -24.28 -37.00
N LEU A 189 12.53 -24.56 -35.89
CA LEU A 189 13.98 -24.40 -35.78
C LEU A 189 14.74 -25.63 -36.29
N THR A 190 15.80 -25.40 -37.05
CA THR A 190 16.69 -26.46 -37.53
C THR A 190 17.85 -26.71 -36.56
N PRO A 191 18.54 -27.87 -36.63
CA PRO A 191 19.73 -28.12 -35.81
C PRO A 191 20.87 -27.10 -36.04
N THR A 192 20.98 -26.56 -37.25
CA THR A 192 21.93 -25.49 -37.58
C THR A 192 21.55 -24.19 -36.89
N ASP A 193 20.26 -23.81 -36.86
CA ASP A 193 19.79 -22.64 -36.11
C ASP A 193 20.13 -22.74 -34.61
N LEU A 194 19.98 -23.92 -34.00
CA LEU A 194 20.31 -24.14 -32.59
C LEU A 194 21.82 -24.06 -32.33
N THR A 195 22.63 -24.56 -33.26
CA THR A 195 24.10 -24.50 -33.17
C THR A 195 24.61 -23.07 -33.32
N ASP A 196 24.05 -22.30 -34.25
CA ASP A 196 24.37 -20.89 -34.44
C ASP A 196 23.87 -20.04 -33.28
N PHE A 197 22.71 -20.35 -32.70
CA PHE A 197 22.25 -19.71 -31.47
C PHE A 197 23.20 -19.96 -30.29
N LEU A 198 23.70 -21.17 -30.12
CA LEU A 198 24.70 -21.48 -29.10
C LEU A 198 26.01 -20.72 -29.35
N THR A 199 26.43 -20.60 -30.60
CA THR A 199 27.60 -19.79 -30.99
C THR A 199 27.38 -18.31 -30.68
N PHE A 200 26.19 -17.79 -31.00
CA PHE A 200 25.78 -16.42 -30.66
C PHE A 200 25.88 -16.17 -29.15
N LEU A 201 25.37 -17.06 -28.30
CA LEU A 201 25.39 -16.89 -26.84
C LEU A 201 26.81 -16.84 -26.26
N LYS A 202 27.77 -17.54 -26.88
CA LYS A 202 29.18 -17.51 -26.45
C LYS A 202 29.85 -16.17 -26.74
N ILE A 203 29.39 -15.45 -27.78
CA ILE A 203 29.96 -14.17 -28.22
C ILE A 203 29.23 -13.00 -27.56
N ASN A 204 27.91 -13.07 -27.47
CA ASN A 204 27.06 -11.95 -27.08
C ASN A 204 27.16 -11.62 -25.58
N LYS A 205 27.15 -10.32 -25.26
CA LYS A 205 27.13 -9.80 -23.87
C LYS A 205 25.84 -9.04 -23.50
N TYR A 206 24.99 -8.74 -24.49
CA TYR A 206 23.95 -7.71 -24.37
C TYR A 206 22.50 -8.22 -24.54
N LEU A 207 22.30 -9.51 -24.79
CA LEU A 207 20.98 -10.10 -25.02
C LEU A 207 20.08 -9.87 -23.80
N LYS A 208 18.88 -9.37 -24.05
CA LYS A 208 17.84 -9.14 -23.03
C LYS A 208 16.50 -9.75 -23.40
N THR A 209 16.21 -9.87 -24.69
CA THR A 209 14.89 -10.29 -25.16
C THR A 209 15.02 -11.27 -26.32
N ILE A 210 14.18 -12.30 -26.33
CA ILE A 210 14.02 -13.22 -27.45
C ILE A 210 12.53 -13.22 -27.81
N HIS A 211 12.23 -12.93 -29.07
CA HIS A 211 10.89 -12.91 -29.61
C HIS A 211 10.64 -14.19 -30.41
N PHE A 212 9.51 -14.84 -30.15
CA PHE A 212 9.01 -15.95 -30.95
C PHE A 212 7.86 -15.41 -31.80
N ASN A 213 8.00 -15.45 -33.12
CA ASN A 213 6.98 -14.95 -34.05
C ASN A 213 5.76 -15.88 -34.12
N THR A 214 5.97 -17.16 -33.82
CA THR A 214 4.93 -18.19 -33.72
C THR A 214 5.20 -19.07 -32.50
N LEU A 215 4.15 -19.55 -31.84
CA LEU A 215 4.28 -20.44 -30.70
C LEU A 215 4.52 -21.87 -31.16
N ASN A 216 5.73 -22.38 -30.94
CA ASN A 216 6.06 -23.80 -31.01
C ASN A 216 6.68 -24.23 -29.67
N ILE A 217 5.97 -25.08 -28.92
CA ILE A 217 6.39 -25.48 -27.57
C ILE A 217 7.71 -26.27 -27.57
N PRO A 218 7.94 -27.24 -28.49
CA PRO A 218 9.25 -27.88 -28.62
C PRO A 218 10.40 -26.91 -28.83
N ASP A 219 10.29 -25.98 -29.79
CA ASP A 219 11.33 -24.99 -30.09
C ASP A 219 11.59 -24.06 -28.89
N LEU A 220 10.53 -23.58 -28.25
CA LEU A 220 10.61 -22.77 -27.04
C LEU A 220 11.37 -23.51 -25.92
N LYS A 221 11.05 -24.79 -25.70
CA LYS A 221 11.75 -25.63 -24.71
C LYS A 221 13.22 -25.83 -25.07
N SER A 222 13.54 -26.04 -26.36
CA SER A 222 14.92 -26.17 -26.83
C SER A 222 15.75 -24.91 -26.56
N ILE A 223 15.22 -23.74 -26.91
CA ILE A 223 15.88 -22.45 -26.64
C ILE A 223 16.08 -22.22 -25.14
N ILE A 224 15.05 -22.47 -24.33
CA ILE A 224 15.14 -22.35 -22.85
C ILE A 224 16.17 -23.32 -22.28
N GLY A 225 16.21 -24.57 -22.77
CA GLY A 225 17.19 -25.57 -22.36
C GLY A 225 18.63 -25.11 -22.63
N ILE A 226 18.87 -24.53 -23.80
CA ILE A 226 20.18 -23.95 -24.16
C ILE A 226 20.53 -22.78 -23.22
N LEU A 227 19.60 -21.84 -22.98
CA LEU A 227 19.83 -20.71 -22.08
C LEU A 227 20.20 -21.15 -20.65
N ILE A 228 19.48 -22.16 -20.12
CA ILE A 228 19.75 -22.71 -18.79
C ILE A 228 21.13 -23.39 -18.77
N LYS A 229 21.46 -24.19 -19.79
CA LYS A 229 22.74 -24.90 -19.90
C LYS A 229 23.92 -23.94 -19.95
N GLU A 230 23.82 -22.89 -20.76
CA GLU A 230 24.85 -21.84 -20.90
C GLU A 230 24.79 -20.79 -19.77
N ARG A 231 23.93 -21.00 -18.75
CA ARG A 231 23.77 -20.14 -17.57
C ARG A 231 23.44 -18.68 -17.91
N VAL A 232 22.74 -18.46 -19.02
CA VAL A 232 22.28 -17.13 -19.45
C VAL A 232 21.06 -16.73 -18.62
N LYS A 233 21.12 -15.55 -18.01
CA LYS A 233 20.11 -15.04 -17.06
C LYS A 233 19.50 -13.73 -17.56
N ASN A 234 18.40 -13.32 -16.94
CA ASN A 234 17.71 -12.05 -17.19
C ASN A 234 17.15 -11.88 -18.61
N ILE A 235 16.73 -12.99 -19.22
CA ILE A 235 16.16 -12.98 -20.58
C ILE A 235 14.63 -12.99 -20.54
N ARG A 236 14.02 -12.11 -21.33
CA ARG A 236 12.58 -12.07 -21.58
C ARG A 236 12.24 -12.82 -22.86
N LEU A 237 11.43 -13.86 -22.75
CA LEU A 237 10.93 -14.67 -23.86
C LEU A 237 9.53 -14.17 -24.22
N VAL A 238 9.42 -13.41 -25.32
CA VAL A 238 8.17 -12.79 -25.74
C VAL A 238 7.54 -13.64 -26.84
N ILE A 239 6.37 -14.20 -26.56
CA ILE A 239 5.63 -14.99 -27.53
C ILE A 239 4.63 -14.08 -28.22
N HIS A 240 4.79 -13.90 -29.53
CA HIS A 240 3.81 -13.30 -30.41
C HIS A 240 2.98 -14.43 -30.99
N SER A 241 1.73 -14.55 -30.56
CA SER A 241 0.81 -15.53 -31.13
C SER A 241 -0.60 -14.98 -31.02
N ASN A 242 -1.26 -14.91 -32.17
CA ASN A 242 -2.70 -14.65 -32.23
C ASN A 242 -3.42 -15.95 -31.85
N GLY A 243 -4.32 -15.88 -30.87
CA GLY A 243 -5.19 -17.02 -30.56
C GLY A 243 -4.57 -18.14 -29.72
N ILE A 244 -3.79 -17.81 -28.68
CA ILE A 244 -3.41 -18.80 -27.66
C ILE A 244 -4.67 -19.19 -26.87
N ASP A 245 -5.03 -20.47 -26.90
CA ASP A 245 -6.15 -21.00 -26.13
C ASP A 245 -5.86 -20.96 -24.61
N LYS A 246 -6.92 -21.07 -23.81
CA LYS A 246 -6.84 -20.96 -22.35
C LYS A 246 -5.95 -22.03 -21.71
N GLU A 247 -5.93 -23.25 -22.26
CA GLU A 247 -5.15 -24.37 -21.73
C GLU A 247 -3.65 -24.17 -22.00
N THR A 248 -3.30 -23.75 -23.21
CA THR A 248 -1.93 -23.39 -23.57
C THR A 248 -1.44 -22.21 -22.74
N ALA A 249 -2.27 -21.18 -22.54
CA ALA A 249 -1.92 -20.04 -21.69
C ALA A 249 -1.67 -20.46 -20.23
N LEU A 250 -2.48 -21.36 -19.68
CA LEU A 250 -2.31 -21.90 -18.32
C LEU A 250 -1.01 -22.71 -18.21
N THR A 251 -0.73 -23.53 -19.22
CA THR A 251 0.50 -24.32 -19.31
C THR A 251 1.73 -23.43 -19.34
N LEU A 252 1.72 -22.38 -20.17
CA LEU A 252 2.79 -21.38 -20.23
C LEU A 252 2.94 -20.63 -18.90
N LYS A 253 1.84 -20.30 -18.21
CA LYS A 253 1.88 -19.65 -16.89
C LYS A 253 2.55 -20.53 -15.84
N LYS A 254 2.19 -21.81 -15.77
CA LYS A 254 2.82 -22.79 -14.86
C LYS A 254 4.29 -22.98 -15.20
N TYR A 255 4.62 -23.08 -16.48
CA TYR A 255 6.00 -23.20 -16.92
C TYR A 255 6.82 -21.95 -16.58
N ASN A 256 6.26 -20.75 -16.78
CA ASN A 256 6.90 -19.48 -16.44
C ASN A 256 7.23 -19.35 -14.94
N GLN A 257 6.40 -19.89 -14.04
CA GLN A 257 6.70 -19.92 -12.60
C GLN A 257 7.98 -20.71 -12.31
N ASN A 258 8.18 -21.85 -12.98
CA ASN A 258 9.37 -22.68 -12.82
C ASN A 258 10.63 -22.04 -13.41
N LEU A 259 10.49 -21.06 -14.31
CA LEU A 259 11.60 -20.37 -14.96
C LEU A 259 12.16 -19.20 -14.13
N LYS A 260 11.40 -18.72 -13.14
CA LYS A 260 11.84 -17.62 -12.25
C LYS A 260 13.17 -17.92 -11.56
N LYS A 261 13.42 -19.18 -11.15
CA LYS A 261 14.71 -19.60 -10.54
C LYS A 261 15.92 -19.43 -11.47
N TYR A 262 15.69 -19.47 -12.78
CA TYR A 262 16.72 -19.25 -13.80
C TYR A 262 16.80 -17.79 -14.26
N HIS A 263 16.02 -16.88 -13.66
CA HIS A 263 15.90 -15.49 -14.07
C HIS A 263 15.44 -15.34 -15.53
N LEU A 264 14.61 -16.28 -15.99
CA LEU A 264 13.97 -16.24 -17.30
C LEU A 264 12.49 -15.94 -17.12
N VAL A 265 11.92 -15.11 -17.99
CA VAL A 265 10.51 -14.73 -17.91
C VAL A 265 9.85 -14.84 -19.27
N ILE A 266 8.80 -15.65 -19.35
CA ILE A 266 7.90 -15.71 -20.50
C ILE A 266 6.88 -14.58 -20.38
N LYS A 267 6.69 -13.83 -21.47
CA LYS A 267 5.63 -12.82 -21.63
C LYS A 267 4.84 -13.12 -22.89
N LEU A 268 3.52 -12.99 -22.78
CA LEU A 268 2.62 -13.05 -23.93
C LEU A 268 2.45 -11.65 -24.50
N SER A 269 2.64 -11.51 -25.80
CA SER A 269 2.32 -10.30 -26.55
C SER A 269 0.94 -10.48 -27.17
N TYR A 270 -0.08 -9.91 -26.53
CA TYR A 270 -1.46 -9.97 -27.02
C TYR A 270 -1.68 -8.99 -28.17
N SER A 271 -2.57 -9.35 -29.11
CA SER A 271 -2.97 -8.43 -30.19
C SER A 271 -3.73 -7.22 -29.64
N ASN A 272 -3.63 -6.09 -30.34
CA ASN A 272 -4.35 -4.87 -29.96
C ASN A 272 -5.88 -5.08 -29.94
N GLU A 273 -6.40 -5.96 -30.80
CA GLU A 273 -7.82 -6.36 -30.84
C GLU A 273 -8.23 -7.07 -29.54
N TYR A 274 -7.47 -8.09 -29.11
CA TYR A 274 -7.75 -8.81 -27.87
C TYR A 274 -7.73 -7.87 -26.65
N ILE A 275 -6.76 -6.95 -26.60
CA ILE A 275 -6.67 -5.95 -25.53
C ILE A 275 -7.92 -5.08 -25.53
N LYS A 276 -8.34 -4.54 -26.69
CA LYS A 276 -9.54 -3.69 -26.78
C LYS A 276 -10.81 -4.41 -26.32
N GLU A 277 -11.00 -5.67 -26.72
CA GLU A 277 -12.20 -6.44 -26.35
C GLU A 277 -12.26 -6.82 -24.86
N ASN A 278 -11.11 -7.01 -24.21
CA ASN A 278 -11.04 -7.52 -22.84
C ASN A 278 -10.65 -6.48 -21.79
N TYR A 279 -10.13 -5.31 -22.20
CA TYR A 279 -9.69 -4.25 -21.29
C TYR A 279 -10.84 -3.77 -20.39
N LEU A 280 -12.01 -3.46 -20.95
CA LEU A 280 -13.15 -3.01 -20.17
C LEU A 280 -13.61 -4.05 -19.15
N LYS A 281 -13.69 -5.33 -19.56
CA LYS A 281 -14.05 -6.43 -18.66
C LYS A 281 -13.07 -6.54 -17.49
N GLN A 282 -11.78 -6.46 -17.77
CA GLN A 282 -10.74 -6.51 -16.74
C GLN A 282 -10.84 -5.32 -15.78
N VAL A 283 -11.04 -4.11 -16.30
CA VAL A 283 -11.18 -2.88 -15.48
C VAL A 283 -12.41 -2.99 -14.58
N ILE A 284 -13.56 -3.43 -15.11
CA ILE A 284 -14.80 -3.59 -14.34
C ILE A 284 -14.60 -4.60 -13.21
N ILE A 285 -14.08 -5.80 -13.50
CA ILE A 285 -13.85 -6.85 -12.48
C ILE A 285 -12.87 -6.36 -11.40
N THR A 286 -11.79 -5.70 -11.82
CA THR A 286 -10.77 -5.21 -10.90
C THR A 286 -11.35 -4.12 -9.98
N THR A 287 -12.15 -3.21 -10.53
CA THR A 287 -12.81 -2.13 -9.78
C THR A 287 -13.82 -2.69 -8.79
N LEU A 288 -14.68 -3.63 -9.22
CA LEU A 288 -15.65 -4.29 -8.34
C LEU A 288 -14.98 -5.02 -7.18
N THR A 289 -13.85 -5.68 -7.44
CA THR A 289 -13.08 -6.38 -6.41
C THR A 289 -12.58 -5.40 -5.34
N TYR A 290 -12.02 -4.26 -5.73
CA TYR A 290 -11.58 -3.24 -4.77
C TYR A 290 -12.74 -2.64 -3.98
N CYS A 291 -13.86 -2.33 -4.62
CA CYS A 291 -15.05 -1.83 -3.93
C CYS A 291 -15.54 -2.82 -2.85
N PHE A 292 -15.58 -4.12 -3.18
CA PHE A 292 -15.97 -5.17 -2.25
C PHE A 292 -15.04 -5.25 -1.02
N VAL A 293 -13.71 -5.18 -1.24
CA VAL A 293 -12.73 -5.17 -0.14
C VAL A 293 -12.93 -3.97 0.78
N ILE A 294 -13.17 -2.78 0.21
CA ILE A 294 -13.40 -1.55 0.99
C ILE A 294 -14.65 -1.68 1.86
N ILE A 295 -15.75 -2.21 1.31
CA ILE A 295 -17.00 -2.41 2.05
C ILE A 295 -16.79 -3.35 3.24
N ILE A 296 -16.05 -4.45 3.05
CA ILE A 296 -15.70 -5.38 4.14
C ILE A 296 -14.87 -4.68 5.21
N CYS A 297 -13.86 -3.89 4.82
CA CYS A 297 -13.04 -3.19 5.81
C CYS A 297 -13.87 -2.19 6.64
N LEU A 298 -14.78 -1.45 6.01
CA LEU A 298 -15.66 -0.49 6.69
C LEU A 298 -16.63 -1.18 7.64
N SER A 299 -17.22 -2.32 7.24
CA SER A 299 -18.12 -3.07 8.11
C SER A 299 -17.38 -3.67 9.31
N CYS A 300 -16.18 -4.23 9.11
CA CYS A 300 -15.33 -4.71 10.20
C CYS A 300 -14.99 -3.59 11.20
N MET A 301 -14.60 -2.41 10.71
CA MET A 301 -14.30 -1.26 11.58
C MET A 301 -15.52 -0.82 12.41
N ALA A 302 -16.70 -0.73 11.79
CA ALA A 302 -17.93 -0.37 12.48
C ALA A 302 -18.29 -1.39 13.58
N ILE A 303 -18.20 -2.69 13.27
CA ILE A 303 -18.47 -3.77 14.22
C ILE A 303 -17.46 -3.71 15.38
N SER A 304 -16.16 -3.56 15.09
CA SER A 304 -15.13 -3.43 16.13
C SER A 304 -15.37 -2.22 17.04
N TYR A 305 -15.77 -1.07 16.48
CA TYR A 305 -16.11 0.12 17.26
C TYR A 305 -17.27 -0.15 18.23
N VAL A 306 -18.37 -0.75 17.74
CA VAL A 306 -19.53 -1.08 18.59
C VAL A 306 -19.14 -2.05 19.71
N LEU A 307 -18.37 -3.10 19.41
CA LEU A 307 -17.92 -4.06 20.40
C LEU A 307 -17.03 -3.43 21.49
N ILE A 308 -16.09 -2.57 21.09
CA ILE A 308 -15.22 -1.85 22.03
C ILE A 308 -16.04 -0.92 22.92
N ASN A 309 -16.99 -0.18 22.33
CA ASN A 309 -17.85 0.75 23.05
C ASN A 309 -18.73 0.04 24.09
N ASN A 310 -19.33 -1.10 23.73
CA ASN A 310 -20.13 -1.91 24.64
C ASN A 310 -19.28 -2.45 25.80
N LYS A 311 -18.11 -3.04 25.51
CA LYS A 311 -17.21 -3.55 26.56
C LYS A 311 -16.70 -2.45 27.48
N THR A 312 -16.46 -1.25 26.94
CA THR A 312 -16.05 -0.09 27.74
C THR A 312 -17.17 0.36 28.68
N SER A 313 -18.40 0.38 28.20
CA SER A 313 -19.58 0.70 29.01
C SER A 313 -19.79 -0.29 30.16
N GLU A 314 -19.70 -1.59 29.87
CA GLU A 314 -19.74 -2.64 30.91
C GLU A 314 -18.64 -2.45 31.96
N ALA A 315 -17.40 -2.20 31.52
CA ALA A 315 -16.28 -2.00 32.42
C ALA A 315 -16.44 -0.75 33.30
N ASN A 316 -17.01 0.34 32.77
CA ASN A 316 -17.26 1.56 33.53
C ASN A 316 -18.32 1.34 34.61
N VAL A 317 -19.44 0.70 34.28
CA VAL A 317 -20.48 0.34 35.25
C VAL A 317 -19.93 -0.63 36.30
N ALA A 318 -19.14 -1.63 35.89
CA ALA A 318 -18.51 -2.57 36.82
C ALA A 318 -17.60 -1.87 37.85
N LYS A 319 -16.81 -0.87 37.44
CA LYS A 319 -15.98 -0.06 38.36
C LYS A 319 -16.82 0.73 39.36
N ILE A 320 -17.93 1.30 38.91
CA ILE A 320 -18.87 2.01 39.79
C ILE A 320 -19.47 1.04 40.81
N ASN A 321 -19.90 -0.14 40.37
CA ASN A 321 -20.45 -1.18 41.24
C ASN A 321 -19.40 -1.71 42.24
N GLU A 322 -18.13 -1.85 41.84
CA GLU A 322 -17.04 -2.21 42.74
C GLU A 322 -16.85 -1.16 43.85
N ARG A 323 -16.91 0.14 43.50
CA ARG A 323 -16.84 1.23 44.47
C ARG A 323 -18.05 1.23 45.42
N ILE A 324 -19.26 1.05 44.89
CA ILE A 324 -20.50 0.92 45.67
C ILE A 324 -20.36 -0.23 46.68
N ASN A 325 -19.94 -1.41 46.23
CA ASN A 325 -19.77 -2.58 47.09
C ASN A 325 -18.71 -2.35 48.15
N THR A 326 -17.61 -1.66 47.82
CA THR A 326 -16.56 -1.31 48.79
C THR A 326 -17.10 -0.43 49.92
N VAL A 327 -17.95 0.56 49.60
CA VAL A 327 -18.57 1.43 50.61
C VAL A 327 -19.58 0.67 51.46
N ILE A 328 -20.40 -0.20 50.86
CA ILE A 328 -21.33 -1.06 51.59
C ILE A 328 -20.58 -1.98 52.57
N GLU A 329 -19.51 -2.65 52.12
CA GLU A 329 -18.72 -3.54 52.99
C GLU A 329 -17.97 -2.79 54.10
N ALA A 330 -17.49 -1.56 53.84
CA ALA A 330 -16.92 -0.71 54.88
C ALA A 330 -17.96 -0.33 55.95
N SER A 331 -19.20 -0.05 55.53
CA SER A 331 -20.29 0.27 56.46
C SER A 331 -20.65 -0.91 57.37
N LYS A 332 -20.60 -2.15 56.86
CA LYS A 332 -20.87 -3.38 57.64
C LYS A 332 -19.83 -3.65 58.73
N ASN A 333 -18.57 -3.25 58.49
CA ASN A 333 -17.46 -3.51 59.41
C ASN A 333 -17.28 -2.45 60.51
N THR A 334 -18.07 -1.37 60.49
CA THR A 334 -17.99 -0.30 61.49
C THR A 334 -19.00 -0.56 62.60
N THR A 335 -18.55 -0.99 63.79
CA THR A 335 -19.38 -1.14 65.00
C THR A 335 -19.65 0.25 65.63
N PRO A 336 -20.86 0.57 66.14
CA PRO A 336 -21.19 1.93 66.56
C PRO A 336 -20.44 2.35 67.83
N ALA A 337 -19.73 3.47 67.77
CA ALA A 337 -19.27 4.21 68.95
C ALA A 337 -20.41 5.11 69.48
N PRO A 338 -20.53 5.35 70.80
CA PRO A 338 -21.61 6.15 71.37
C PRO A 338 -21.53 7.60 70.89
N SER A 339 -22.65 8.12 70.40
CA SER A 339 -22.81 9.51 70.00
C SER A 339 -22.81 10.44 71.22
N GLU A 340 -21.88 11.40 71.25
CA GLU A 340 -22.00 12.61 72.07
C GLU A 340 -23.03 13.55 71.44
N GLU A 341 -24.02 13.95 72.23
CA GLU A 341 -25.04 14.95 71.88
C GLU A 341 -24.41 16.35 71.79
N THR A 342 -24.71 17.10 70.72
CA THR A 342 -24.74 18.58 70.78
C THR A 342 -25.82 19.10 69.80
N PRO A 343 -26.63 20.11 70.17
CA PRO A 343 -27.97 20.32 69.61
C PRO A 343 -28.00 21.05 68.26
N ALA A 344 -28.97 20.66 67.41
CA ALA A 344 -29.31 21.30 66.14
C ALA A 344 -30.44 22.33 66.27
N GLU A 345 -30.36 23.40 65.47
CA GLU A 345 -31.46 24.34 65.21
C GLU A 345 -32.31 23.92 63.99
N PRO A 346 -33.58 24.39 63.86
CA PRO A 346 -34.66 23.59 63.31
C PRO A 346 -34.96 23.85 61.83
N SER A 347 -35.27 22.78 61.09
CA SER A 347 -36.12 22.87 59.89
C SER A 347 -36.85 21.55 59.60
N ASP A 348 -38.17 21.62 59.74
CA ASP A 348 -39.26 20.78 59.20
C ASP A 348 -39.10 19.24 59.13
N ASN A 349 -39.55 18.63 60.23
CA ASN A 349 -40.08 17.28 60.44
C ASN A 349 -40.44 16.43 59.19
N LEU A 350 -39.76 15.28 59.06
CA LEU A 350 -40.39 13.95 58.93
C LEU A 350 -39.40 12.87 59.46
N ASP A 351 -39.25 12.78 60.78
CA ASP A 351 -38.34 11.83 61.45
C ASP A 351 -38.88 10.39 61.40
N SER A 352 -38.59 9.69 60.31
CA SER A 352 -38.53 8.23 60.31
C SER A 352 -37.06 7.81 60.43
N PRO A 353 -36.66 6.99 61.42
CA PRO A 353 -35.28 6.57 61.55
C PRO A 353 -34.85 5.79 60.29
N ILE A 354 -33.68 6.13 59.75
CA ILE A 354 -33.07 5.42 58.62
C ILE A 354 -32.84 3.96 59.06
N LYS A 355 -33.51 3.02 58.38
CA LYS A 355 -33.45 1.59 58.70
C LYS A 355 -32.35 0.88 57.90
N ASN A 356 -32.08 1.34 56.69
CA ASN A 356 -31.11 0.70 55.80
C ASN A 356 -29.76 1.44 55.86
N LYS A 357 -28.88 0.97 56.76
CA LYS A 357 -27.54 1.53 56.96
C LYS A 357 -26.61 1.35 55.75
N GLU A 358 -26.82 0.29 54.98
CA GLU A 358 -26.07 0.06 53.74
C GLU A 358 -26.41 1.15 52.71
N LEU A 359 -27.69 1.47 52.52
CA LEU A 359 -28.10 2.57 51.63
C LEU A 359 -27.71 3.95 52.14
N GLU A 360 -27.69 4.16 53.46
CA GLU A 360 -27.21 5.40 54.06
C GLU A 360 -25.74 5.66 53.69
N SER A 361 -24.89 4.65 53.75
CA SER A 361 -23.47 4.77 53.39
C SER A 361 -23.25 5.21 51.94
N LEU A 362 -24.19 4.87 51.05
CA LEU A 362 -24.12 5.23 49.64
C LEU A 362 -24.32 6.73 49.37
N LEU A 363 -24.87 7.48 50.32
CA LEU A 363 -25.03 8.94 50.24
C LEU A 363 -23.67 9.66 50.17
N GLU A 364 -22.59 9.02 50.63
CA GLU A 364 -21.22 9.54 50.49
C GLU A 364 -20.73 9.52 49.04
N ILE A 365 -21.18 8.56 48.23
CA ILE A 365 -20.86 8.50 46.80
C ILE A 365 -21.79 9.42 46.02
N ASN A 366 -23.08 9.34 46.30
CA ASN A 366 -24.10 10.13 45.64
C ASN A 366 -25.23 10.49 46.61
N SER A 367 -25.36 11.79 46.91
CA SER A 367 -26.42 12.36 47.75
C SER A 367 -27.84 12.12 47.24
N ASP A 368 -27.99 11.76 45.97
CA ASP A 368 -29.27 11.59 45.30
C ASP A 368 -29.80 10.16 45.44
N THR A 369 -29.10 9.28 46.17
CA THR A 369 -29.50 7.89 46.36
C THR A 369 -30.75 7.78 47.21
N VAL A 370 -31.76 7.11 46.66
CA VAL A 370 -33.09 6.96 47.29
C VAL A 370 -33.48 5.51 47.55
N GLY A 371 -32.78 4.56 46.93
CA GLY A 371 -33.06 3.15 47.12
C GLY A 371 -32.15 2.21 46.34
N TRP A 372 -32.55 0.95 46.29
CA TRP A 372 -31.88 -0.12 45.55
C TRP A 372 -32.90 -1.04 44.90
N LEU A 373 -32.74 -1.28 43.60
CA LEU A 373 -33.64 -2.10 42.81
C LEU A 373 -32.93 -3.37 42.36
N THR A 374 -33.55 -4.51 42.66
CA THR A 374 -33.11 -5.83 42.21
C THR A 374 -34.25 -6.54 41.50
N VAL A 375 -34.02 -6.98 40.26
CA VAL A 375 -34.97 -7.79 39.47
C VAL A 375 -34.37 -9.19 39.26
N PRO A 376 -34.96 -10.26 39.81
CA PRO A 376 -34.42 -11.62 39.70
C PRO A 376 -34.18 -12.07 38.25
N ASN A 377 -33.16 -12.91 38.02
CA ASN A 377 -32.79 -13.44 36.70
C ASN A 377 -32.55 -12.37 35.62
N THR A 378 -32.12 -11.20 36.04
CA THR A 378 -31.63 -10.13 35.18
C THR A 378 -30.32 -9.58 35.77
N ASN A 379 -29.63 -8.70 35.03
CA ASN A 379 -28.48 -7.97 35.56
C ASN A 379 -28.89 -6.68 36.29
N ILE A 380 -30.18 -6.51 36.60
CA ILE A 380 -30.71 -5.33 37.28
C ILE A 380 -30.51 -5.53 38.78
N ASP A 381 -29.44 -4.92 39.28
CA ASP A 381 -29.09 -4.86 40.70
C ASP A 381 -28.32 -3.54 40.91
N TYR A 382 -29.07 -2.44 41.10
CA TYR A 382 -28.52 -1.09 41.04
C TYR A 382 -29.06 -0.19 42.16
N PRO A 383 -28.25 0.76 42.66
CA PRO A 383 -28.78 1.87 43.44
C PRO A 383 -29.64 2.76 42.54
N VAL A 384 -30.75 3.22 43.09
CA VAL A 384 -31.71 4.12 42.44
C VAL A 384 -31.47 5.52 42.96
N VAL A 385 -31.29 6.46 42.04
CA VAL A 385 -31.09 7.88 42.36
C VAL A 385 -32.31 8.72 42.00
N LYS A 386 -32.45 9.90 42.57
CA LYS A 386 -33.53 10.82 42.26
C LYS A 386 -33.04 12.27 42.35
N THR A 387 -33.39 13.06 41.34
CA THR A 387 -33.12 14.50 41.29
C THR A 387 -34.42 15.29 41.14
N THR A 388 -34.31 16.58 40.82
CA THR A 388 -35.43 17.52 40.64
C THR A 388 -36.12 17.41 39.28
N ASP A 389 -35.59 16.61 38.36
CA ASP A 389 -36.12 16.36 37.01
C ASP A 389 -35.97 14.88 36.62
N ASN A 390 -36.44 14.53 35.41
CA ASN A 390 -36.29 13.18 34.84
C ASN A 390 -35.21 13.13 33.74
N ASP A 391 -34.38 14.17 33.61
CA ASP A 391 -33.47 14.36 32.48
C ASP A 391 -32.01 14.14 32.89
N TYR A 392 -31.60 14.60 34.07
CA TYR A 392 -30.19 14.61 34.50
C TYR A 392 -29.53 13.22 34.47
N TYR A 393 -30.21 12.18 34.98
CA TYR A 393 -29.67 10.81 35.01
C TYR A 393 -29.88 10.03 33.70
N LEU A 394 -30.37 10.67 32.64
CA LEU A 394 -30.36 10.09 31.30
C LEU A 394 -28.94 10.08 30.71
N ASP A 395 -28.09 11.04 31.04
CA ASP A 395 -26.72 11.15 30.51
C ASP A 395 -25.65 11.33 31.58
N HIS A 396 -26.00 11.05 32.85
CA HIS A 396 -25.07 11.02 33.98
C HIS A 396 -25.12 9.66 34.69
N ASN A 397 -23.94 9.13 35.05
CA ASN A 397 -23.83 7.91 35.85
C ASN A 397 -24.03 8.17 37.34
N TYR A 398 -23.94 7.11 38.15
CA TYR A 398 -24.06 7.17 39.60
C TYR A 398 -23.11 8.16 40.29
N GLU A 399 -21.92 8.41 39.74
CA GLU A 399 -20.96 9.35 40.32
C GLU A 399 -21.20 10.80 39.85
N LYS A 400 -22.36 11.09 39.25
CA LYS A 400 -22.72 12.39 38.67
C LYS A 400 -21.78 12.83 37.54
N LYS A 401 -21.10 11.87 36.87
CA LYS A 401 -20.25 12.14 35.70
C LYS A 401 -21.02 11.86 34.43
N TYR A 402 -20.77 12.64 33.39
CA TYR A 402 -21.34 12.40 32.07
C TYR A 402 -21.02 10.98 31.59
N ASP A 403 -22.06 10.23 31.27
CA ASP A 403 -22.03 8.90 30.73
C ASP A 403 -23.32 8.66 29.93
N TYR A 404 -23.18 8.44 28.62
CA TYR A 404 -24.31 8.18 27.73
C TYR A 404 -25.09 6.89 28.07
N ASN A 405 -24.58 6.06 28.98
CA ASN A 405 -25.31 4.92 29.55
C ASN A 405 -26.36 5.35 30.59
N GLY A 406 -26.26 6.57 31.13
CA GLY A 406 -27.09 7.09 32.22
C GLY A 406 -26.99 6.25 33.50
N TRP A 407 -28.02 6.37 34.35
CA TRP A 407 -28.18 5.53 35.53
C TRP A 407 -29.63 5.09 35.74
N VAL A 408 -29.89 4.26 36.76
CA VAL A 408 -31.25 3.89 37.19
C VAL A 408 -31.79 4.98 38.12
N PHE A 409 -32.90 5.62 37.77
CA PHE A 409 -33.44 6.76 38.52
C PHE A 409 -34.96 6.72 38.72
N MET A 410 -35.41 7.27 39.84
CA MET A 410 -36.81 7.42 40.21
C MET A 410 -37.40 8.71 39.63
N HIS A 411 -38.67 8.70 39.26
CA HIS A 411 -39.39 9.87 38.78
C HIS A 411 -39.35 11.03 39.80
N TYR A 412 -39.05 12.25 39.34
CA TYR A 412 -38.82 13.41 40.23
C TYR A 412 -40.01 13.76 41.15
N TYR A 413 -41.24 13.49 40.69
CA TYR A 413 -42.45 13.71 41.49
C TYR A 413 -42.61 12.69 42.63
N ASN A 414 -41.97 11.52 42.55
CA ASN A 414 -42.21 10.47 43.54
C ASN A 414 -41.57 10.75 44.90
N SER A 415 -42.27 10.45 45.99
CA SER A 415 -41.76 10.61 47.35
C SER A 415 -40.76 9.51 47.72
N THR A 416 -39.66 9.92 48.36
CA THR A 416 -38.55 9.04 48.78
C THR A 416 -38.74 8.46 50.18
N HIS A 417 -39.56 9.11 51.01
CA HIS A 417 -39.90 8.68 52.38
C HIS A 417 -41.09 7.75 52.40
N ASN A 418 -42.18 8.14 51.72
CA ASN A 418 -43.42 7.39 51.65
C ASN A 418 -43.77 7.17 50.18
N LEU A 419 -43.52 5.97 49.64
CA LEU A 419 -43.80 5.68 48.23
C LEU A 419 -45.22 6.12 47.84
N ASP A 420 -45.38 6.73 46.67
CA ASP A 420 -46.70 7.08 46.15
C ASP A 420 -47.47 5.84 45.71
N LYS A 421 -48.72 6.05 45.29
CA LYS A 421 -49.57 4.99 44.72
C LYS A 421 -48.89 4.26 43.57
N ASN A 422 -48.17 4.99 42.72
CA ASN A 422 -47.33 4.44 41.68
C ASN A 422 -45.95 5.11 41.73
N THR A 423 -44.92 4.32 42.09
CA THR A 423 -43.52 4.74 42.07
C THR A 423 -42.86 4.31 40.77
N ILE A 424 -42.34 5.26 40.00
CA ILE A 424 -41.84 4.98 38.65
C ILE A 424 -40.32 5.05 38.65
N ILE A 425 -39.68 4.03 38.09
CA ILE A 425 -38.23 3.92 37.93
C ILE A 425 -37.90 3.77 36.45
N PHE A 426 -36.95 4.58 35.98
CA PHE A 426 -36.46 4.60 34.62
C PHE A 426 -35.00 4.17 34.57
N ALA A 427 -34.61 3.59 33.44
CA ALA A 427 -33.22 3.45 33.04
C ALA A 427 -33.14 3.20 31.52
N HIS A 428 -31.96 3.40 30.93
CA HIS A 428 -31.72 3.06 29.53
C HIS A 428 -31.77 1.54 29.29
N ASN A 429 -32.31 1.14 28.15
CA ASN A 429 -32.25 -0.25 27.67
C ASN A 429 -30.97 -0.45 26.86
N ARG A 430 -29.90 -0.83 27.53
CA ARG A 430 -28.60 -1.08 26.90
C ARG A 430 -28.50 -2.52 26.44
N PHE A 431 -29.37 -2.93 25.50
CA PHE A 431 -29.54 -4.32 25.05
C PHE A 431 -28.24 -5.07 24.76
N TYR A 432 -27.31 -4.46 24.00
CA TYR A 432 -26.07 -5.15 23.61
C TYR A 432 -25.04 -5.33 24.73
N SER A 433 -25.05 -4.45 25.75
CA SER A 433 -24.14 -4.54 26.90
C SER A 433 -24.81 -5.10 28.15
N GLY A 434 -26.14 -5.23 28.18
CA GLY A 434 -26.92 -5.75 29.30
C GLY A 434 -26.98 -4.88 30.57
N ILE A 435 -26.22 -3.79 30.65
CA ILE A 435 -26.24 -2.84 31.79
C ILE A 435 -27.58 -2.07 31.89
N MET A 436 -27.82 -1.43 33.04
CA MET A 436 -29.08 -0.71 33.33
C MET A 436 -30.29 -1.61 33.12
N PHE A 437 -31.33 -1.19 32.39
CA PHE A 437 -32.49 -2.03 32.07
C PHE A 437 -32.28 -2.85 30.78
N GLY A 438 -31.02 -3.02 30.33
CA GLY A 438 -30.66 -3.79 29.13
C GLY A 438 -31.14 -5.24 29.14
N THR A 439 -31.30 -5.84 30.32
CA THR A 439 -31.83 -7.20 30.49
C THR A 439 -33.29 -7.22 30.96
N LEU A 440 -33.99 -6.08 31.03
CA LEU A 440 -35.40 -6.05 31.49
C LEU A 440 -36.31 -6.86 30.55
N ASN A 441 -35.98 -6.97 29.26
CA ASN A 441 -36.74 -7.78 28.31
C ASN A 441 -36.74 -9.29 28.66
N GLU A 442 -35.86 -9.77 29.54
CA GLU A 442 -35.92 -11.15 30.03
C GLU A 442 -37.22 -11.47 30.78
N VAL A 443 -37.84 -10.48 31.42
CA VAL A 443 -39.13 -10.65 32.13
C VAL A 443 -40.29 -10.96 31.18
N THR A 444 -40.14 -10.70 29.88
CA THR A 444 -41.15 -11.03 28.87
C THR A 444 -41.09 -12.49 28.42
N LYS A 445 -40.17 -13.30 28.96
CA LYS A 445 -40.08 -14.72 28.62
C LYS A 445 -40.99 -15.55 29.53
N ASP A 446 -41.72 -16.48 28.95
CA ASP A 446 -42.61 -17.40 29.69
C ASP A 446 -41.88 -18.14 30.82
N THR A 447 -40.60 -18.47 30.64
CA THR A 447 -39.78 -19.16 31.65
C THR A 447 -39.55 -18.32 32.89
N TRP A 448 -39.41 -17.00 32.73
CA TRP A 448 -39.23 -16.07 33.84
C TRP A 448 -40.57 -15.89 34.58
N TYR A 449 -41.63 -15.61 33.82
CA TYR A 449 -42.94 -15.32 34.37
C TYR A 449 -43.61 -16.49 35.09
N ASN A 450 -43.42 -17.74 34.61
CA ASN A 450 -44.07 -18.91 35.21
C ASN A 450 -43.36 -19.44 36.47
N ASN A 451 -42.24 -18.84 36.88
CA ASN A 451 -41.53 -19.24 38.09
C ASN A 451 -41.97 -18.37 39.28
N THR A 452 -42.77 -18.95 40.17
CA THR A 452 -43.47 -18.23 41.24
C THR A 452 -42.57 -17.57 42.28
N LYS A 453 -41.29 -17.98 42.41
CA LYS A 453 -40.30 -17.30 43.26
C LYS A 453 -39.61 -16.12 42.57
N GLU A 454 -39.68 -16.03 41.24
CA GLU A 454 -38.90 -15.10 40.42
C GLU A 454 -39.67 -13.83 40.05
N ASN A 455 -41.00 -13.83 40.19
CA ASN A 455 -41.86 -12.66 39.96
C ASN A 455 -41.82 -11.61 41.09
N LEU A 456 -40.91 -11.73 42.05
CA LEU A 456 -40.76 -10.80 43.18
C LEU A 456 -39.55 -9.87 42.95
N ILE A 457 -39.85 -8.61 42.63
CA ILE A 457 -38.86 -7.53 42.53
C ILE A 457 -38.60 -6.97 43.92
N THR A 458 -37.35 -6.66 44.26
CA THR A 458 -37.02 -5.98 45.52
C THR A 458 -36.71 -4.52 45.24
N PHE A 459 -37.34 -3.61 45.97
CA PHE A 459 -36.99 -2.20 45.95
C PHE A 459 -36.91 -1.67 47.37
N ASN A 460 -35.68 -1.51 47.88
CA ASN A 460 -35.45 -1.03 49.25
C ASN A 460 -35.18 0.46 49.22
N THR A 461 -35.76 1.22 50.15
CA THR A 461 -35.42 2.63 50.39
C THR A 461 -34.56 2.75 51.63
N LEU A 462 -34.10 3.97 51.94
CA LEU A 462 -33.45 4.28 53.22
C LEU A 462 -34.30 3.87 54.44
N TYR A 463 -35.63 3.78 54.29
CA TYR A 463 -36.59 3.62 55.38
C TYR A 463 -37.26 2.26 55.44
N ASP A 464 -37.39 1.55 54.31
CA ASP A 464 -38.14 0.29 54.25
C ASP A 464 -37.53 -0.70 53.25
N ASN A 465 -37.56 -1.98 53.62
CA ASN A 465 -37.27 -3.09 52.71
C ASN A 465 -38.59 -3.61 52.15
N MET A 466 -38.71 -3.69 50.82
CA MET A 466 -39.99 -3.97 50.18
C MET A 466 -39.84 -4.96 49.01
N GLN A 467 -40.81 -5.85 48.92
CA GLN A 467 -40.96 -6.78 47.79
C GLN A 467 -42.21 -6.44 46.99
N PHE A 468 -42.11 -6.58 45.68
CA PHE A 468 -43.17 -6.24 44.75
C PHE A 468 -43.43 -7.43 43.83
N GLU A 469 -44.68 -7.89 43.79
CA GLU A 469 -45.10 -9.00 42.94
C GLU A 469 -45.56 -8.47 41.57
N VAL A 470 -44.89 -8.91 40.50
CA VAL A 470 -45.18 -8.47 39.14
C VAL A 470 -46.58 -8.91 38.71
N PHE A 471 -47.36 -7.98 38.15
CA PHE A 471 -48.70 -8.28 37.66
C PHE A 471 -49.07 -7.78 36.28
N SER A 472 -48.25 -6.93 35.68
CA SER A 472 -48.44 -6.54 34.29
C SER A 472 -47.11 -6.27 33.61
N ILE A 473 -46.93 -6.82 32.42
CA ILE A 473 -45.76 -6.61 31.58
C ILE A 473 -46.26 -6.34 30.16
N TYR A 474 -45.85 -5.22 29.54
CA TYR A 474 -46.28 -4.91 28.19
C TYR A 474 -45.33 -4.01 27.42
N LYS A 475 -45.53 -3.98 26.10
CA LYS A 475 -44.86 -3.06 25.18
C LYS A 475 -45.88 -2.03 24.74
N THR A 476 -45.55 -0.75 24.87
CA THR A 476 -46.45 0.37 24.49
C THR A 476 -45.70 1.43 23.70
N ASN A 477 -46.41 2.20 22.89
CA ASN A 477 -45.86 3.45 22.36
C ASN A 477 -45.60 4.45 23.49
N ILE A 478 -44.83 5.50 23.21
CA ILE A 478 -44.54 6.57 24.17
C ILE A 478 -45.85 7.29 24.54
N THR A 479 -46.39 6.97 25.70
CA THR A 479 -47.59 7.60 26.29
C THR A 479 -47.33 7.97 27.74
N ALA A 480 -48.03 8.97 28.26
CA ALA A 480 -47.88 9.42 29.65
C ALA A 480 -48.90 8.79 30.61
N ASP A 481 -49.89 8.09 30.09
CA ASP A 481 -51.03 7.57 30.85
C ASP A 481 -50.64 6.51 31.91
N TYR A 482 -49.63 5.69 31.64
CA TYR A 482 -49.09 4.74 32.60
C TYR A 482 -48.08 5.37 33.60
N LEU A 483 -47.68 6.63 33.38
CA LEU A 483 -46.74 7.38 34.22
C LEU A 483 -47.44 8.21 35.31
N LYS A 484 -48.74 7.97 35.54
CA LYS A 484 -49.51 8.65 36.58
C LYS A 484 -49.08 8.16 37.97
N THR A 485 -48.74 9.10 38.85
CA THR A 485 -48.23 8.84 40.22
C THR A 485 -49.28 9.06 41.32
N THR A 486 -50.22 9.99 41.12
CA THR A 486 -51.29 10.35 42.06
C THR A 486 -52.67 10.03 41.49
N PHE A 487 -53.66 9.80 42.35
CA PHE A 487 -55.02 9.43 41.95
C PHE A 487 -56.04 10.15 42.84
N ASP A 488 -57.06 10.76 42.23
CA ASP A 488 -58.03 11.61 42.93
C ASP A 488 -59.17 10.80 43.57
N SER A 489 -59.36 9.55 43.14
CA SER A 489 -60.39 8.66 43.67
C SER A 489 -60.06 7.17 43.47
N ASP A 490 -60.69 6.31 44.27
CA ASP A 490 -60.64 4.85 44.09
C ASP A 490 -61.14 4.41 42.71
N LEU A 491 -62.13 5.13 42.14
CA LEU A 491 -62.60 4.86 40.77
C LEU A 491 -61.49 5.09 39.75
N GLU A 492 -60.74 6.17 39.89
CA GLU A 492 -59.62 6.48 39.01
C GLU A 492 -58.49 5.46 39.14
N TRP A 493 -58.13 5.08 40.38
CA TRP A 493 -57.16 4.02 40.64
C TRP A 493 -57.59 2.69 40.00
N ASN A 494 -58.84 2.28 40.20
CA ASN A 494 -59.35 1.04 39.63
C ASN A 494 -59.37 1.05 38.11
N ASN A 495 -59.69 2.19 37.49
CA ASN A 495 -59.61 2.37 36.04
C ASN A 495 -58.15 2.28 35.55
N PHE A 496 -57.20 2.87 36.27
CA PHE A 496 -55.78 2.77 35.95
C PHE A 496 -55.26 1.34 36.05
N ILE A 497 -55.57 0.62 37.15
CA ILE A 497 -55.19 -0.79 37.33
C ILE A 497 -55.81 -1.67 36.23
N LYS A 498 -57.07 -1.44 35.87
CA LYS A 498 -57.73 -2.13 34.77
C LYS A 498 -57.00 -1.89 33.44
N MET A 499 -56.69 -0.64 33.11
CA MET A 499 -55.98 -0.26 31.89
C MET A 499 -54.62 -0.97 31.77
N ILE A 500 -53.78 -0.93 32.82
CA ILE A 500 -52.45 -1.56 32.76
C ILE A 500 -52.53 -3.09 32.74
N ARG A 501 -53.57 -3.71 33.32
CA ARG A 501 -53.80 -5.16 33.21
C ARG A 501 -54.22 -5.58 31.81
N GLU A 502 -55.13 -4.83 31.19
CA GLU A 502 -55.60 -5.09 29.82
C GLU A 502 -54.46 -5.00 28.79
N ARG A 503 -53.41 -4.22 29.09
CA ARG A 503 -52.19 -4.15 28.27
C ARG A 503 -51.25 -5.34 28.45
N SER A 504 -51.32 -6.03 29.59
CA SER A 504 -50.36 -7.07 29.96
C SER A 504 -50.35 -8.19 28.92
N MET A 505 -49.16 -8.64 28.53
CA MET A 505 -48.97 -9.83 27.69
C MET A 505 -49.20 -11.13 28.46
N PHE A 506 -49.26 -11.08 29.79
CA PHE A 506 -49.53 -12.22 30.65
C PHE A 506 -50.78 -12.01 31.49
N GLN A 507 -51.54 -13.08 31.68
CA GLN A 507 -52.63 -13.11 32.65
C GLN A 507 -52.09 -13.57 34.01
N ASN A 508 -52.41 -12.85 35.09
CA ASN A 508 -52.32 -13.40 36.44
C ASN A 508 -53.50 -13.04 37.32
N ASN A 509 -53.54 -13.76 38.44
CA ASN A 509 -54.54 -13.62 39.49
C ASN A 509 -54.00 -12.81 40.69
N VAL A 510 -52.89 -12.07 40.51
CA VAL A 510 -52.31 -11.24 41.56
C VAL A 510 -53.32 -10.15 41.90
N ASN A 511 -53.76 -10.06 43.15
CA ASN A 511 -54.75 -9.06 43.56
C ASN A 511 -54.09 -7.70 43.85
N VAL A 512 -54.71 -6.61 43.37
CA VAL A 512 -54.27 -5.22 43.60
C VAL A 512 -55.48 -4.43 44.10
N GLY A 513 -55.51 -4.15 45.40
CA GLY A 513 -56.56 -3.38 46.06
C GLY A 513 -56.39 -1.87 45.92
N THR A 514 -57.40 -1.11 46.35
CA THR A 514 -57.37 0.37 46.31
C THR A 514 -56.34 0.97 47.25
N ASN A 515 -55.96 0.26 48.33
CA ASN A 515 -54.97 0.72 49.31
C ASN A 515 -53.53 0.29 48.98
N ASP A 516 -53.34 -0.57 47.98
CA ASP A 516 -52.02 -1.04 47.60
C ASP A 516 -51.21 0.07 46.92
N LYS A 517 -49.89 -0.13 46.89
CA LYS A 517 -48.93 0.70 46.16
C LYS A 517 -48.27 -0.16 45.09
N ILE A 518 -47.91 0.42 43.96
CA ILE A 518 -47.20 -0.28 42.89
C ILE A 518 -45.88 0.39 42.55
N ILE A 519 -44.99 -0.35 41.92
CA ILE A 519 -43.85 0.17 41.18
C ILE A 519 -44.06 -0.03 39.68
N THR A 520 -43.61 0.93 38.89
CA THR A 520 -43.53 0.86 37.43
C THR A 520 -42.06 0.94 37.02
N LEU A 521 -41.55 -0.08 36.34
CA LEU A 521 -40.27 -0.02 35.65
C LEU A 521 -40.53 0.33 34.18
N SER A 522 -39.87 1.36 33.66
CA SER A 522 -40.05 1.80 32.28
C SER A 522 -38.73 2.02 31.56
N THR A 523 -38.58 1.43 30.39
CA THR A 523 -37.42 1.65 29.51
C THR A 523 -37.82 1.69 28.03
N CYS A 524 -37.01 2.33 27.20
CA CYS A 524 -37.17 2.30 25.75
C CYS A 524 -36.89 0.89 25.22
N LEU A 525 -37.68 0.38 24.29
CA LEU A 525 -37.42 -0.92 23.65
C LEU A 525 -36.89 -0.70 22.23
N ASP A 526 -37.63 0.06 21.43
CA ASP A 526 -37.24 0.55 20.10
C ASP A 526 -37.43 2.08 20.06
N ASN A 527 -37.24 2.71 18.89
CA ASN A 527 -37.29 4.17 18.73
C ASN A 527 -38.58 4.82 19.28
N ASP A 528 -39.73 4.14 19.16
CA ASP A 528 -41.03 4.69 19.55
C ASP A 528 -41.79 3.82 20.57
N THR A 529 -41.14 2.77 21.10
CA THR A 529 -41.78 1.80 21.99
C THR A 529 -41.06 1.71 23.33
N ARG A 530 -41.82 1.38 24.37
CA ARG A 530 -41.32 1.18 25.74
C ARG A 530 -41.74 -0.18 26.26
N LEU A 531 -40.85 -0.82 27.00
CA LEU A 531 -41.16 -1.95 27.85
C LEU A 531 -41.54 -1.41 29.23
N VAL A 532 -42.68 -1.87 29.74
CA VAL A 532 -43.23 -1.44 31.02
C VAL A 532 -43.56 -2.65 31.88
N VAL A 533 -43.12 -2.63 33.14
CA VAL A 533 -43.38 -3.67 34.13
C VAL A 533 -44.04 -3.03 35.35
N HIS A 534 -45.18 -3.55 35.77
CA HIS A 534 -45.88 -3.13 36.97
C HIS A 534 -45.85 -4.25 38.01
N ALA A 535 -45.51 -3.89 39.25
CA ALA A 535 -45.49 -4.82 40.37
C ALA A 535 -46.13 -4.20 41.61
N VAL A 536 -46.90 -4.98 42.36
CA VAL A 536 -47.64 -4.52 43.54
C VAL A 536 -46.90 -4.84 44.83
N LEU A 537 -46.86 -3.88 45.75
CA LEU A 537 -46.21 -4.02 47.04
C LEU A 537 -46.83 -5.19 47.82
N ARG A 538 -45.97 -6.13 48.22
CA ARG A 538 -46.27 -7.17 49.19
C ARG A 538 -45.50 -6.83 50.46
N LYS A 539 -46.22 -6.59 51.55
CA LYS A 539 -45.58 -6.35 52.85
C LYS A 539 -44.82 -7.61 53.26
N ILE A 540 -43.59 -7.41 53.74
CA ILE A 540 -42.89 -8.36 54.60
C ILE A 540 -43.36 -8.14 56.03
#